data_AF-A0A3S1SF85-F1
#
_entry.id   AF-A0A3S1SF85-F1
#
_cell.length_a   1.000
_cell.length_b   1.000
_cell.length_c   1.000
_cell.angle_alpha   90.00
_cell.angle_beta   90.00
_cell.angle_gamma   90.00
#
_symmetry.space_group_name_H-M   'P 1'
#
loop_
_entity.id
_entity.type
_entity.pdbx_description
1 polymer ?
#
loop_
_entity_poly.entity_id
_entity_poly.type
_entity_poly.pdbx_seq_one_letter_code
_entity_poly.pdbx_strand_id
1 'polypeptide(L)'
;MAERTDRGDVASYIPQLGKVDPKKFGIAAVTNDGRVLMAGDADQAFSIQSISKVFTLTLALGNVGDALWQRVGREPSGNPFNSIVQLEHENGIPRNPFINAGAIVISDILLAGHQPREAIGEILRFIQFLADDETIIIDRE
;
A
#
# COMPACT_ATOMS: atom_id res chain seq x y z
N MET A 1 -24.05 -2.00 12.22
CA MET A 1 -23.39 -1.37 11.05
C MET A 1 -23.79 -2.01 9.71
N ALA A 2 -24.00 -3.34 9.63
CA ALA A 2 -24.34 -4.02 8.38
C ALA A 2 -25.64 -3.52 7.70
N GLU A 3 -26.58 -2.97 8.47
CA GLU A 3 -27.86 -2.47 7.95
C GLU A 3 -27.85 -0.98 7.57
N ARG A 4 -26.69 -0.29 7.67
CA ARG A 4 -26.59 1.11 7.25
C ARG A 4 -26.59 1.22 5.73
N THR A 5 -27.33 2.19 5.21
CA THR A 5 -27.48 2.42 3.76
C THR A 5 -26.47 3.42 3.19
N ASP A 6 -25.76 4.16 4.03
CA ASP A 6 -24.77 5.17 3.67
C ASP A 6 -23.33 4.62 3.71
N ARG A 7 -23.05 3.56 2.93
CA ARG A 7 -21.77 2.83 2.95
C ARG A 7 -20.77 3.20 1.84
N GLY A 8 -21.16 4.10 0.94
CA GLY A 8 -20.41 4.31 -0.31
C GLY A 8 -20.46 3.10 -1.23
N ASP A 9 -19.62 3.10 -2.26
CA ASP A 9 -19.62 2.07 -3.30
C ASP A 9 -18.34 1.23 -3.27
N VAL A 10 -18.49 -0.06 -3.58
CA VAL A 10 -17.34 -0.95 -3.80
C VAL A 10 -16.59 -0.51 -5.05
N ALA A 11 -15.26 -0.44 -4.96
CA ALA A 11 -14.41 -0.15 -6.11
C ALA A 11 -14.60 -1.20 -7.21
N SER A 12 -15.02 -0.76 -8.40
CA SER A 12 -15.36 -1.64 -9.53
C SER A 12 -14.49 -1.43 -10.77
N TYR A 13 -13.54 -0.49 -10.72
CA TYR A 13 -12.61 -0.23 -11.82
C TYR A 13 -11.57 -1.35 -12.02
N ILE A 14 -11.36 -2.19 -11.00
CA ILE A 14 -10.66 -3.48 -11.10
C ILE A 14 -11.73 -4.57 -10.92
N PRO A 15 -11.94 -5.47 -11.90
CA PRO A 15 -13.01 -6.47 -11.86
C PRO A 15 -13.04 -7.33 -10.60
N GLN A 16 -11.88 -7.66 -10.05
CA GLN A 16 -11.71 -8.48 -8.84
C GLN A 16 -12.24 -7.74 -7.61
N LEU A 17 -12.03 -6.43 -7.50
CA LEU A 17 -12.53 -5.61 -6.39
C LEU A 17 -14.05 -5.50 -6.40
N GLY A 18 -14.65 -5.43 -7.59
CA GLY A 18 -16.11 -5.32 -7.76
C GLY A 18 -16.89 -6.57 -7.33
N LYS A 19 -16.21 -7.69 -7.08
CA LYS A 19 -16.82 -8.95 -6.61
C LYS A 19 -16.99 -9.01 -5.08
N VAL A 20 -16.44 -8.04 -4.34
CA VAL A 20 -16.47 -8.04 -2.87
C VAL A 20 -17.88 -7.68 -2.37
N ASP A 21 -18.41 -8.46 -1.42
CA ASP A 21 -19.70 -8.18 -0.79
C ASP A 21 -19.62 -6.87 0.05
N PRO A 22 -20.41 -5.82 -0.27
CA PRO A 22 -20.42 -4.55 0.46
C PRO A 22 -20.87 -4.66 1.92
N LYS A 23 -21.39 -5.82 2.34
CA LYS A 23 -21.76 -6.07 3.74
C LYS A 23 -20.56 -6.44 4.61
N LYS A 24 -19.48 -6.95 4.01
CA LYS A 24 -18.28 -7.37 4.75
C LYS A 24 -17.68 -6.21 5.55
N PHE A 25 -17.31 -6.50 6.79
CA PHE A 25 -16.63 -5.56 7.67
C PHE A 25 -15.84 -6.33 8.73
N GLY A 26 -14.53 -6.12 8.75
CA GLY A 26 -13.63 -6.67 9.76
C GLY A 26 -12.86 -5.55 10.45
N ILE A 27 -12.56 -5.74 11.73
CA ILE A 27 -11.64 -4.88 12.49
C ILE A 27 -10.75 -5.76 13.36
N ALA A 28 -9.46 -5.45 13.36
CA ALA A 28 -8.47 -6.04 14.23
C ALA A 28 -7.66 -4.95 14.93
N ALA A 29 -7.31 -5.16 16.19
CA ALA A 29 -6.40 -4.32 16.96
C ALA A 29 -5.36 -5.22 17.63
N VAL A 30 -4.09 -4.90 17.39
CA VAL A 30 -2.94 -5.56 18.03
C VAL A 30 -2.34 -4.57 19.01
N THR A 31 -2.23 -4.97 20.27
CA THR A 31 -1.62 -4.14 21.32
C THR A 31 -0.13 -4.43 21.44
N ASN A 32 0.63 -3.52 22.07
CA ASN A 32 2.09 -3.64 22.21
C ASN A 32 2.54 -4.89 23.00
N ASP A 33 1.64 -5.53 23.76
CA ASP A 33 1.91 -6.78 24.47
C ASP A 33 1.54 -8.04 23.67
N GLY A 34 1.16 -7.88 22.39
CA GLY A 34 0.83 -8.97 21.48
C GLY A 34 -0.62 -9.45 21.55
N ARG A 35 -1.48 -8.87 22.40
CA ARG A 35 -2.91 -9.23 22.39
C ARG A 35 -3.57 -8.76 21.11
N VAL A 36 -4.31 -9.68 20.48
CA VAL A 36 -5.11 -9.45 19.27
C VAL A 36 -6.58 -9.44 19.64
N LEU A 37 -7.26 -8.35 19.28
CA LEU A 37 -8.71 -8.18 19.43
C LEU A 37 -9.32 -8.10 18.03
N MET A 38 -10.28 -8.96 17.73
CA MET A 38 -10.91 -9.02 16.41
C MET A 38 -12.43 -9.03 16.51
N ALA A 39 -13.10 -8.46 15.51
CA ALA A 39 -14.54 -8.55 15.34
C ALA A 39 -14.94 -8.49 13.86
N GLY A 40 -16.06 -9.12 13.52
CA GLY A 40 -16.56 -9.20 12.15
C GLY A 40 -15.70 -10.11 11.27
N ASP A 41 -15.57 -9.76 9.99
CA ASP A 41 -14.84 -10.53 8.98
C ASP A 41 -13.31 -10.29 9.02
N ALA A 42 -12.72 -10.16 10.21
CA ALA A 42 -11.33 -9.73 10.38
C ALA A 42 -10.28 -10.72 9.80
N ASP A 43 -10.63 -12.01 9.72
CA ASP A 43 -9.76 -13.06 9.18
C ASP A 43 -9.86 -13.20 7.63
N GLN A 44 -10.70 -12.40 6.98
CA GLN A 44 -10.87 -12.46 5.53
C GLN A 44 -9.71 -11.74 4.82
N ALA A 45 -8.92 -12.50 4.06
CA ALA A 45 -7.89 -11.93 3.19
C ALA A 45 -8.49 -10.98 2.13
N PHE A 46 -7.77 -9.89 1.84
CA PHE A 46 -8.10 -8.90 0.81
C PHE A 46 -6.82 -8.30 0.20
N SER A 47 -6.94 -7.72 -0.99
CA SER A 47 -5.82 -7.02 -1.63
C SER A 47 -5.47 -5.74 -0.87
N ILE A 48 -4.21 -5.61 -0.42
CA ILE A 48 -3.76 -4.45 0.37
C ILE A 48 -3.69 -3.15 -0.45
N GLN A 49 -3.70 -3.22 -1.80
CA GLN A 49 -3.72 -2.04 -2.68
C GLN A 49 -2.69 -0.98 -2.25
N SER A 50 -3.09 0.28 -2.09
CA SER A 50 -2.19 1.38 -1.71
C SER A 50 -1.62 1.29 -0.29
N ILE A 51 -2.10 0.38 0.57
CA ILE A 51 -1.44 0.08 1.86
C ILE A 51 -0.01 -0.42 1.60
N SER A 52 0.23 -1.11 0.47
CA SER A 52 1.58 -1.54 0.05
C SER A 52 2.65 -0.43 0.10
N LYS A 53 2.26 0.85 -0.11
CA LYS A 53 3.18 1.99 -0.16
C LYS A 53 3.94 2.22 1.15
N VAL A 54 3.36 1.91 2.32
CA VAL A 54 4.07 2.07 3.59
C VAL A 54 5.20 1.04 3.72
N PHE A 55 4.96 -0.19 3.28
CA PHE A 55 5.94 -1.26 3.32
C PHE A 55 7.08 -1.00 2.33
N THR A 56 6.76 -0.62 1.10
CA THR A 56 7.78 -0.33 0.08
C THR A 56 8.60 0.90 0.42
N LEU A 57 7.99 1.94 1.01
CA LEU A 57 8.73 3.09 1.52
C LEU A 57 9.72 2.68 2.63
N THR A 58 9.26 1.87 3.59
CA THR A 58 10.11 1.40 4.71
C THR A 58 11.31 0.61 4.18
N LEU A 59 11.08 -0.29 3.23
CA LEU A 59 12.14 -1.06 2.60
C LEU A 59 13.12 -0.16 1.83
N ALA A 60 12.61 0.79 1.05
CA ALA A 60 13.47 1.71 0.29
C ALA A 60 14.32 2.61 1.20
N LEU A 61 13.76 3.07 2.32
CA LEU A 61 14.53 3.80 3.34
C LEU A 61 15.63 2.94 3.97
N GLY A 62 15.39 1.65 4.18
CA GLY A 62 16.42 0.71 4.62
C GLY A 62 17.56 0.56 3.60
N ASN A 63 17.24 0.61 2.31
CA ASN A 63 18.21 0.38 1.23
C ASN A 63 19.07 1.61 0.90
N VAL A 64 18.47 2.80 0.82
CA VAL A 64 19.16 4.02 0.36
C VAL A 64 19.16 5.18 1.37
N GLY A 65 18.48 5.03 2.50
CA GLY A 65 18.38 6.07 3.53
C GLY A 65 17.85 7.40 2.98
N ASP A 66 18.46 8.50 3.43
CA ASP A 66 18.02 9.86 3.08
C ASP A 66 18.21 10.23 1.60
N ALA A 67 18.98 9.47 0.82
CA ALA A 67 19.13 9.70 -0.62
C ALA A 67 17.78 9.60 -1.36
N LEU A 68 16.82 8.85 -0.80
CA LEU A 68 15.45 8.74 -1.30
C LEU A 68 14.79 10.12 -1.46
N TRP A 69 15.06 11.05 -0.54
CA TRP A 69 14.41 12.38 -0.51
C TRP A 69 14.88 13.33 -1.60
N GLN A 70 15.91 12.94 -2.37
CA GLN A 70 16.30 13.67 -3.58
C GLN A 70 15.37 13.38 -4.76
N ARG A 71 14.59 12.28 -4.69
CA ARG A 71 13.74 11.80 -5.79
C ARG A 71 12.24 11.93 -5.51
N VAL A 72 11.86 12.06 -4.24
CA VAL A 72 10.47 12.22 -3.78
C VAL A 72 10.45 13.08 -2.52
N GLY A 73 9.44 13.94 -2.38
CA GLY A 73 9.28 14.81 -1.22
C GLY A 73 8.67 14.10 0.00
N ARG A 74 8.28 14.92 0.99
CA ARG A 74 7.66 14.48 2.25
C ARG A 74 6.36 15.24 2.59
N GLU A 75 5.92 16.13 1.71
CA GLU A 75 4.83 17.07 1.99
C GLU A 75 3.48 16.49 1.55
N PRO A 76 2.37 16.82 2.23
CA PRO A 76 1.04 16.43 1.77
C PRO A 76 0.73 17.04 0.39
N SER A 77 -0.06 16.33 -0.40
CA SER A 77 -0.64 16.89 -1.62
C SER A 77 -1.99 17.54 -1.29
N GLY A 78 -2.19 18.80 -1.71
CA GLY A 78 -3.50 19.46 -1.64
C GLY A 78 -4.47 18.99 -2.74
N ASN A 79 -3.98 18.24 -3.72
CA ASN A 79 -4.75 17.69 -4.84
C ASN A 79 -4.95 16.17 -4.70
N PRO A 80 -5.87 15.57 -5.49
CA PRO A 80 -6.03 14.13 -5.56
C PRO A 80 -4.71 13.39 -5.81
N PHE A 81 -4.58 12.18 -5.26
CA PHE A 81 -3.36 11.37 -5.26
C PHE A 81 -2.83 10.97 -6.66
N ASN A 82 -3.61 11.19 -7.71
CA ASN A 82 -3.30 10.91 -9.12
C ASN A 82 -3.21 12.18 -9.98
N SER A 83 -3.14 13.37 -9.38
CA SER A 83 -3.08 14.65 -10.10
C SER A 83 -1.73 14.86 -10.80
N ILE A 84 -1.74 14.94 -12.14
CA ILE A 84 -0.56 15.22 -12.96
C ILE A 84 -0.17 16.70 -12.90
N VAL A 85 -1.15 17.60 -12.80
CA VAL A 85 -0.92 19.07 -12.77
C VAL A 85 0.03 19.46 -11.64
N GLN A 86 -0.13 18.83 -10.48
CA GLN A 86 0.77 19.09 -9.35
C GLN A 86 2.19 18.57 -9.60
N LEU A 87 2.31 17.40 -10.23
CA LEU A 87 3.61 16.82 -10.59
C LEU A 87 4.36 17.70 -11.60
N GLU A 88 3.65 18.26 -12.59
CA GLU A 88 4.21 19.20 -13.55
C GLU A 88 4.70 20.49 -12.86
N HIS A 89 3.91 21.04 -11.93
CA HIS A 89 4.32 22.22 -11.16
C HIS A 89 5.55 21.95 -10.26
N GLU A 90 5.74 20.71 -9.84
CA GLU A 90 6.89 20.25 -9.05
C GLU A 90 8.05 19.74 -9.90
N ASN A 91 8.05 20.06 -11.21
CA ASN A 91 9.09 19.69 -12.16
C ASN A 91 9.36 18.17 -12.21
N GLY A 92 8.30 17.37 -12.04
CA GLY A 92 8.39 15.91 -12.12
C GLY A 92 8.81 15.22 -10.83
N ILE A 93 9.09 15.94 -9.74
CA ILE A 93 9.39 15.35 -8.43
C ILE A 93 8.10 15.18 -7.63
N PRO A 94 7.66 13.95 -7.28
CA PRO A 94 6.42 13.78 -6.55
C PRO A 94 6.51 14.31 -5.11
N ARG A 95 5.45 14.95 -4.61
CA ARG A 95 5.33 15.46 -3.24
C ARG A 95 5.69 14.50 -2.11
N ASN A 96 5.27 13.24 -2.23
CA ASN A 96 5.40 12.24 -1.17
C ASN A 96 5.27 10.82 -1.74
N PRO A 97 5.76 9.79 -1.03
CA PRO A 97 5.69 8.40 -1.47
C PRO A 97 4.29 7.77 -1.45
N PHE A 98 3.29 8.41 -0.84
CA PHE A 98 1.94 7.86 -0.67
C PHE A 98 0.99 8.16 -1.84
N ILE A 99 1.32 9.13 -2.69
CA ILE A 99 0.67 9.34 -3.99
C ILE A 99 1.21 8.37 -5.06
N ASN A 100 0.47 8.18 -6.14
CA ASN A 100 0.84 7.16 -7.15
C ASN A 100 2.19 7.45 -7.82
N ALA A 101 2.46 8.70 -8.17
CA ALA A 101 3.73 9.10 -8.76
C ALA A 101 4.92 8.83 -7.81
N GLY A 102 4.75 9.10 -6.51
CA GLY A 102 5.76 8.80 -5.50
C GLY A 102 5.99 7.31 -5.32
N ALA A 103 4.93 6.51 -5.27
CA ALA A 103 5.04 5.05 -5.17
C ALA A 103 5.76 4.43 -6.38
N ILE A 104 5.63 5.02 -7.57
CA ILE A 104 6.38 4.59 -8.76
C ILE A 104 7.89 4.89 -8.59
N VAL A 105 8.25 6.06 -8.05
CA VAL A 105 9.65 6.37 -7.71
C VAL A 105 10.21 5.39 -6.68
N ILE A 106 9.42 5.03 -5.66
CA ILE A 106 9.81 4.01 -4.66
C ILE A 106 10.03 2.64 -5.33
N SER A 107 9.12 2.26 -6.23
CA SER A 107 9.24 0.99 -6.97
C SER A 107 10.49 0.95 -7.84
N ASP A 108 10.84 2.07 -8.49
CA ASP A 108 12.08 2.20 -9.26
C ASP A 108 13.34 2.07 -8.39
N ILE A 109 13.34 2.69 -7.20
CA ILE A 109 14.45 2.56 -6.24
C ILE A 109 14.64 1.10 -5.81
N LEU A 110 13.55 0.38 -5.52
CA LEU A 110 13.61 -1.03 -5.10
C LEU A 110 14.02 -1.95 -6.25
N LEU A 111 13.62 -1.62 -7.48
CA LEU A 111 13.99 -2.37 -8.67
C LEU A 111 15.46 -2.16 -9.06
N ALA A 112 16.08 -1.04 -8.65
CA ALA A 112 17.46 -0.72 -9.00
C ALA A 112 18.43 -1.84 -8.58
N GLY A 113 19.09 -2.44 -9.57
CA GLY A 113 20.04 -3.54 -9.35
C GLY A 113 19.43 -4.94 -9.24
N HIS A 114 18.11 -5.07 -9.37
CA HIS A 114 17.39 -6.34 -9.27
C HIS A 114 16.64 -6.70 -10.54
N GLN A 115 16.46 -8.00 -10.77
CA GLN A 115 15.42 -8.46 -11.69
C GLN A 115 14.04 -8.24 -11.05
N PRO A 116 12.97 -7.99 -11.83
CA PRO A 116 11.64 -7.74 -11.29
C PRO A 116 11.15 -8.80 -10.29
N ARG A 117 11.46 -10.07 -10.55
CA ARG A 117 11.11 -11.19 -9.67
C ARG A 117 11.80 -11.13 -8.31
N GLU A 118 13.02 -10.62 -8.25
CA GLU A 118 13.81 -10.51 -7.02
C GLU A 118 13.23 -9.41 -6.13
N ALA A 119 12.97 -8.21 -6.71
CA ALA A 119 12.37 -7.09 -6.00
C ALA A 119 10.97 -7.44 -5.46
N ILE A 120 10.13 -8.12 -6.27
CA ILE A 120 8.82 -8.62 -5.84
C ILE A 120 8.97 -9.60 -4.67
N GLY A 121 9.94 -10.52 -4.73
CA GLY A 121 10.20 -11.48 -3.68
C GLY A 121 10.70 -10.82 -2.39
N GLU A 122 11.51 -9.78 -2.48
CA GLU A 122 11.98 -8.99 -1.34
C GLU A 122 10.81 -8.29 -0.63
N ILE A 123 9.95 -7.61 -1.40
CA ILE A 123 8.76 -6.95 -0.87
C ILE A 123 7.85 -7.97 -0.17
N LEU A 124 7.57 -9.11 -0.80
CA LEU A 124 6.72 -10.15 -0.22
C LEU A 124 7.29 -10.67 1.10
N ARG A 125 8.57 -11.06 1.12
CA ARG A 125 9.22 -11.56 2.34
C ARG A 125 9.25 -10.50 3.45
N PHE A 126 9.43 -9.24 3.09
CA PHE A 126 9.42 -8.15 4.06
C PHE A 126 8.04 -7.98 4.72
N ILE A 127 6.96 -8.04 3.93
CA ILE A 127 5.60 -7.98 4.45
C ILE A 127 5.29 -9.19 5.33
N GLN A 128 5.63 -10.41 4.89
CA GLN A 128 5.45 -11.64 5.67
C GLN A 128 6.21 -11.58 7.00
N PHE A 129 7.45 -11.09 6.99
CA PHE A 129 8.25 -10.90 8.20
C PHE A 129 7.62 -9.92 9.19
N LEU A 130 7.14 -8.76 8.70
CA LEU A 130 6.50 -7.75 9.57
C LEU A 130 5.16 -8.21 10.13
N ALA A 131 4.41 -9.02 9.37
CA ALA A 131 3.12 -9.55 9.79
C ALA A 131 3.24 -10.84 10.62
N ASP A 132 4.41 -11.47 10.66
CA ASP A 132 4.61 -12.84 11.17
C ASP A 132 3.62 -13.83 10.53
N ASP A 133 3.43 -13.70 9.21
CA ASP A 133 2.40 -14.45 8.46
C ASP A 133 2.89 -14.83 7.05
N GLU A 134 3.22 -16.10 6.87
CA GLU A 134 3.64 -16.66 5.57
C GLU A 134 2.47 -16.91 4.60
N THR A 135 1.21 -16.78 5.05
CA THR A 135 0.02 -16.96 4.21
C THR A 135 -0.26 -15.77 3.31
N ILE A 136 0.43 -14.64 3.53
CA ILE A 136 0.39 -13.48 2.63
C ILE A 136 1.02 -13.87 1.29
N ILE A 137 0.27 -13.68 0.21
CA ILE A 137 0.67 -14.05 -1.16
C ILE A 137 0.42 -12.93 -2.15
N ILE A 138 1.00 -13.07 -3.34
CA ILE A 138 0.62 -12.29 -4.51
C ILE A 138 -0.55 -12.98 -5.18
N ASP A 139 -1.69 -12.30 -5.21
CA ASP A 139 -2.85 -12.73 -5.96
C ASP A 139 -2.54 -12.76 -7.47
N ARG A 140 -2.91 -13.86 -8.13
CA ARG A 140 -2.66 -14.09 -9.57
C ARG A 140 -3.91 -13.90 -10.43
N GLU A 141 -5.06 -13.66 -9.80
CA GLU A 141 -6.34 -13.47 -10.48
C GLU A 141 -6.58 -12.04 -10.97
#